data_AF-A0A9E1KP12-F1
#
_entry.id   AF-A0A9E1KP12-F1
#
_cell.length_a   1.000
_cell.length_b   1.000
_cell.length_c   1.000
_cell.angle_alpha   90.00
_cell.angle_beta   90.00
_cell.angle_gamma   90.00
#
_symmetry.space_group_name_H-M   'P 1'
#
loop_
_entity.id
_entity.type
_entity.pdbx_description
1 polymer ?
#
loop_
_entity_poly.entity_id
_entity_poly.type
_entity_poly.pdbx_seq_one_letter_code
_entity_poly.pdbx_strand_id
1 'polypeptide(L)'
;MKRLFVFLMLFLTVGINVSRPLLGAFGVEKNYLFVTLIAVVVAGLLVHRRLLLILLVVGLAAVVNLPVETLENYNISRTILLASLMAIVLLPAMGRFS
;
A
#
# COMPACT_ATOMS: atom_id res chain seq x y z
N MET A 1 8.50 17.74 -11.64
CA MET A 1 7.96 16.77 -10.67
C MET A 1 6.88 15.87 -11.26
N LYS A 2 5.68 16.35 -11.63
CA LYS A 2 4.57 15.49 -12.13
C LYS A 2 4.92 14.58 -13.32
N ARG A 3 5.68 15.08 -14.31
CA ARG A 3 6.05 14.32 -15.51
C ARG A 3 7.04 13.18 -15.21
N LEU A 4 7.93 13.37 -14.24
CA LEU A 4 8.90 12.35 -13.81
C LEU A 4 8.19 11.17 -13.13
N PHE A 5 7.17 11.46 -12.31
CA PHE A 5 6.37 10.44 -11.64
C PHE A 5 5.55 9.62 -12.64
N VAL A 6 4.93 10.26 -13.63
CA VAL A 6 4.20 9.56 -14.70
C VAL A 6 5.14 8.70 -15.54
N PHE A 7 6.31 9.22 -15.90
CA PHE A 7 7.33 8.46 -16.62
C PHE A 7 7.80 7.23 -15.83
N LEU A 8 8.06 7.39 -14.53
CA LEU A 8 8.44 6.29 -13.64
C LEU A 8 7.34 5.24 -13.54
N MET A 9 6.06 5.65 -13.42
CA MET A 9 4.93 4.75 -13.40
C MET A 9 4.80 3.95 -14.70
N LEU A 10 4.87 4.62 -15.85
CA LEU A 10 4.82 3.95 -17.15
C LEU A 10 5.97 2.95 -17.32
N PHE A 11 7.18 3.35 -16.95
CA PHE A 11 8.37 2.48 -17.02
C PHE A 11 8.19 1.22 -16.16
N LEU A 12 7.66 1.36 -14.94
CA LEU A 12 7.42 0.25 -14.05
C LEU A 12 6.28 -0.67 -14.50
N THR A 13 5.17 -0.10 -14.99
CA THR A 13 4.05 -0.87 -15.55
C THR A 13 4.49 -1.67 -16.78
N VAL A 14 5.25 -1.06 -17.68
CA VAL A 14 5.84 -1.75 -18.84
C VAL A 14 6.82 -2.81 -18.37
N GLY A 15 7.73 -2.48 -17.44
CA GLY A 15 8.74 -3.38 -16.89
C GLY A 15 8.17 -4.67 -16.28
N ILE A 16 7.04 -4.60 -15.57
CA ILE A 16 6.36 -5.78 -15.00
C ILE A 16 5.82 -6.71 -16.09
N ASN A 17 5.37 -6.13 -17.21
CA ASN A 17 4.85 -6.86 -18.37
C ASN A 17 5.94 -7.42 -19.29
N VAL A 18 7.21 -7.05 -19.08
CA VAL A 18 8.34 -7.63 -19.83
C VAL A 18 8.52 -9.11 -19.50
N SER A 19 8.93 -9.88 -20.52
CA SER A 19 9.17 -11.32 -20.44
C SER A 19 10.33 -11.65 -19.47
N ARG A 20 10.18 -12.74 -18.71
CA ARG A 20 11.14 -13.20 -17.67
C ARG A 20 12.59 -13.36 -18.18
N PRO A 21 12.87 -13.89 -19.39
CA PRO A 21 14.24 -14.04 -19.89
C PRO A 21 14.94 -12.70 -20.11
N LEU A 22 14.19 -11.68 -20.54
CA LEU A 22 14.72 -10.33 -20.75
C LEU A 22 15.03 -9.66 -19.41
N LEU A 23 14.16 -9.84 -18.41
CA LEU A 23 14.38 -9.32 -17.05
C LEU A 23 15.58 -9.98 -16.35
N GLY A 24 15.72 -11.29 -16.52
CA GLY A 24 16.86 -12.05 -16.02
C GLY A 24 18.19 -11.66 -16.69
N ALA A 25 18.17 -11.28 -17.97
CA ALA A 25 19.36 -10.79 -18.67
C ALA A 25 19.91 -9.46 -18.11
N PHE A 26 19.08 -8.66 -17.44
CA PHE A 26 19.48 -7.45 -16.73
C PHE A 26 19.72 -7.68 -15.22
N GLY A 27 19.64 -8.93 -14.74
CA GLY A 27 19.75 -9.26 -13.32
C GLY A 27 18.58 -8.76 -12.47
N VAL A 28 17.45 -8.42 -13.09
CA VAL A 28 16.28 -7.86 -12.40
C VAL A 28 15.25 -8.96 -12.19
N GLU A 29 15.06 -9.39 -10.94
CA GLU A 29 13.96 -10.30 -10.62
C GLU A 29 12.62 -9.56 -10.62
N LYS A 30 11.56 -10.23 -11.11
CA LYS A 30 10.20 -9.66 -11.10
C LYS A 30 9.77 -9.17 -9.72
N ASN A 31 10.24 -9.83 -8.65
CA ASN A 31 9.90 -9.46 -7.29
C ASN A 31 10.34 -8.02 -6.94
N TYR A 32 11.54 -7.62 -7.37
CA TYR A 32 12.04 -6.25 -7.14
C TYR A 32 11.22 -5.18 -7.89
N LEU A 33 10.74 -5.50 -9.09
CA LEU A 33 9.83 -4.62 -9.84
C LEU A 33 8.49 -4.44 -9.12
N PHE A 34 7.90 -5.52 -8.60
CA PHE A 34 6.66 -5.42 -7.82
C PHE A 34 6.85 -4.62 -6.54
N VAL A 35 7.91 -4.87 -5.78
CA VAL A 35 8.22 -4.12 -4.55
C VAL A 35 8.42 -2.64 -4.84
N THR A 36 9.15 -2.31 -5.91
CA THR A 36 9.40 -0.92 -6.32
C THR A 36 8.12 -0.24 -6.80
N LEU A 37 7.23 -0.95 -7.50
CA LEU A 37 5.91 -0.42 -7.88
C LEU A 37 5.10 -0.05 -6.65
N ILE A 38 5.00 -0.98 -5.70
CA ILE A 38 4.25 -0.77 -4.46
C ILE A 38 4.83 0.42 -3.70
N ALA A 39 6.16 0.50 -3.58
CA ALA A 39 6.83 1.62 -2.92
C ALA A 39 6.55 2.97 -3.60
N VAL A 40 6.59 3.04 -4.94
CA VAL A 40 6.30 4.26 -5.71
C VAL A 40 4.83 4.67 -5.57
N VAL A 41 3.90 3.71 -5.59
CA VAL A 41 2.47 3.97 -5.37
C VAL A 41 2.24 4.49 -3.96
N VAL A 42 2.82 3.85 -2.93
CA VAL A 42 2.70 4.28 -1.53
C VAL A 42 3.32 5.66 -1.31
N ALA A 43 4.49 5.92 -1.91
CA ALA A 43 5.15 7.23 -1.85
C ALA A 43 4.31 8.33 -2.54
N GLY A 44 3.71 8.03 -3.70
CA GLY A 44 2.79 8.95 -4.39
C GLY A 44 1.50 9.19 -3.60
N LEU A 45 1.03 8.17 -2.89
CA LEU A 45 -0.13 8.26 -2.01
C LEU A 45 0.15 9.12 -0.77
N LEU A 46 1.39 9.09 -0.25
CA LEU A 46 1.85 9.94 0.86
C LEU A 46 1.74 11.45 0.53
N VAL A 47 1.95 11.82 -0.74
CA VAL A 47 1.78 13.20 -1.20
C VAL A 47 0.32 13.65 -1.06
N HIS A 48 -0.63 12.72 -1.22
CA HIS A 48 -2.06 12.97 -1.04
C HIS A 48 -2.52 12.40 0.30
N ARG A 49 -2.11 13.03 1.41
CA ARG A 49 -2.43 12.61 2.80
C ARG A 49 -3.88 12.13 3.01
N ARG A 50 -4.86 12.75 2.34
CA ARG A 50 -6.28 12.31 2.36
C ARG A 50 -6.49 10.93 1.73
N LEU A 51 -5.92 10.67 0.55
CA LEU A 51 -6.05 9.39 -0.12
C LEU A 51 -5.31 8.28 0.63
N LEU A 52 -4.18 8.59 1.28
CA LEU A 52 -3.48 7.63 2.14
C LEU A 52 -4.36 7.19 3.30
N LEU A 53 -4.98 8.15 4.02
CA LEU A 53 -5.88 7.82 5.14
C LEU A 53 -7.06 6.96 4.66
N ILE A 54 -7.65 7.27 3.51
CA ILE A 54 -8.75 6.47 2.94
C ILE A 54 -8.27 5.04 2.64
N LEU A 55 -7.14 4.88 1.96
CA LEU A 55 -6.62 3.56 1.60
C LEU A 55 -6.26 2.74 2.84
N LEU A 56 -5.71 3.40 3.86
CA LEU A 56 -5.33 2.76 5.11
C LEU A 56 -6.57 2.31 5.91
N VAL A 57 -7.62 3.14 5.96
CA VAL A 57 -8.92 2.76 6.56
C VAL A 57 -9.55 1.59 5.81
N VAL A 58 -9.60 1.64 4.48
CA VAL A 58 -10.16 0.56 3.66
C VAL A 58 -9.35 -0.74 3.83
N GLY A 59 -8.02 -0.64 3.86
CA GLY A 59 -7.13 -1.77 4.07
C GLY A 59 -7.33 -2.42 5.44
N LEU A 60 -7.32 -1.65 6.53
CA LEU A 60 -7.59 -2.20 7.87
C LEU A 60 -9.01 -2.75 7.99
N ALA A 61 -10.01 -2.07 7.41
CA ALA A 61 -11.39 -2.56 7.43
C ALA A 61 -11.54 -3.89 6.69
N ALA A 62 -10.85 -4.05 5.56
CA ALA A 62 -10.79 -5.33 4.86
C ALA A 62 -10.19 -6.41 5.77
N VAL A 63 -9.04 -6.13 6.42
CA VAL A 63 -8.36 -7.10 7.30
C VAL A 63 -9.19 -7.46 8.54
N VAL A 64 -9.89 -6.50 9.15
CA VAL A 64 -10.82 -6.74 10.27
C VAL A 64 -11.94 -7.69 9.87
N ASN A 65 -12.41 -7.58 8.61
CA ASN A 65 -13.50 -8.39 8.10
C ASN A 65 -13.09 -9.81 7.70
N LEU A 66 -11.80 -10.17 7.76
CA LEU A 66 -11.38 -11.55 7.57
C LEU A 66 -11.92 -12.46 8.69
N PRO A 67 -12.16 -13.75 8.39
CA PRO A 67 -12.58 -14.74 9.38
C PRO A 67 -11.53 -14.89 10.48
N VAL A 68 -12.00 -15.09 11.72
CA VAL A 68 -11.14 -15.19 12.92
C VAL A 68 -10.06 -16.27 12.80
N GLU A 69 -10.35 -17.38 12.10
CA GLU A 69 -9.40 -18.47 11.83
C GLU A 69 -8.17 -18.02 11.03
N THR A 70 -8.33 -17.05 10.13
CA THR A 70 -7.20 -16.45 9.40
C THR A 70 -6.42 -15.45 10.26
N LEU A 71 -7.10 -14.70 11.13
CA LEU A 71 -6.46 -13.73 12.03
C LEU A 71 -5.60 -14.43 13.10
N GLU A 72 -6.08 -15.55 13.64
CA GLU A 72 -5.35 -16.36 14.62
C GLU A 72 -4.10 -17.02 14.02
N ASN A 73 -4.16 -17.48 12.76
CA ASN A 73 -2.99 -18.00 12.05
C ASN A 73 -1.86 -16.97 11.90
N TYR A 74 -2.20 -15.69 11.73
CA TYR A 74 -1.23 -14.60 11.65
C TYR A 74 -0.85 -14.02 13.04
N ASN A 75 -1.34 -14.60 14.15
CA ASN A 75 -1.18 -14.06 15.52
C ASN A 75 -1.67 -12.60 15.65
N ILE A 76 -2.66 -12.21 14.85
CA ILE A 76 -3.20 -10.85 14.85
C ILE A 76 -4.43 -10.79 15.74
N SER A 77 -4.32 -10.11 16.88
CA SER A 77 -5.45 -9.85 17.76
C SER A 77 -6.45 -8.87 17.12
N ARG A 78 -7.67 -9.34 16.86
CA ARG A 78 -8.76 -8.52 16.29
C ARG A 78 -9.01 -7.22 17.07
N THR A 79 -8.83 -7.24 18.39
CA THR A 79 -8.95 -6.06 19.27
C THR A 79 -7.95 -4.95 18.92
N ILE A 80 -6.69 -5.31 18.63
CA ILE A 80 -5.65 -4.34 18.26
C ILE A 80 -5.95 -3.76 16.88
N LEU A 81 -6.48 -4.59 15.98
CA LEU A 81 -6.88 -4.17 14.64
C LEU A 81 -8.05 -3.17 14.67
N LEU A 82 -9.06 -3.43 15.50
CA LEU A 82 -10.19 -2.51 15.71
C LEU A 82 -9.75 -1.21 16.41
N ALA A 83 -8.90 -1.30 17.42
CA ALA A 83 -8.38 -0.13 18.14
C ALA A 83 -7.54 0.78 17.21
N SER A 84 -6.71 0.19 16.35
CA SER A 84 -5.94 0.95 15.36
C SER A 84 -6.83 1.59 14.30
N LEU A 85 -7.85 0.89 13.80
CA LEU A 85 -8.84 1.45 12.88
C LEU A 85 -9.55 2.67 13.51
N MET A 86 -9.97 2.56 14.78
CA MET A 86 -10.56 3.70 15.50
C MET A 86 -9.59 4.86 15.66
N ALA A 87 -8.33 4.60 16.03
CA ALA A 87 -7.32 5.66 16.19
C ALA A 87 -7.07 6.41 14.87
N ILE A 88 -6.94 5.68 13.75
CA ILE A 88 -6.72 6.25 12.42
C ILE A 88 -7.88 7.13 11.95
N VAL A 89 -9.12 6.81 12.34
CA VAL A 89 -10.30 7.62 12.00
C VAL A 89 -10.44 8.82 12.94
N LEU A 90 -10.20 8.64 14.24
CA LEU A 90 -10.41 9.68 15.25
C LEU A 90 -9.30 10.73 15.29
N LEU A 91 -8.02 10.35 15.12
CA LEU A 91 -6.88 11.27 15.14
C LEU A 91 -7.01 12.46 14.17
N PRO A 92 -7.32 12.26 12.86
CA PRO A 92 -7.51 13.39 11.94
C PRO A 92 -8.81 14.16 12.19
N ALA A 93 -9.81 13.56 12.84
CA ALA A 93 -11.03 14.26 13.23
C ALA A 93 -10.78 15.22 14.39
N MET A 94 -9.98 14.83 15.39
CA MET A 94 -9.62 15.69 16.53
C MET A 94 -8.73 16.87 16.12
N GLY A 95 -7.76 16.65 15.22
CA GLY A 95 -6.88 17.71 14.71
C GLY A 95 -7.56 18.74 13.80
N ARG A 96 -8.85 18.57 13.47
CA ARG A 96 -9.63 19.48 12.63
C ARG A 96 -10.49 20.48 13.40
N PHE A 97 -10.54 20.38 14.72
CA PHE A 97 -11.29 21.28 15.61
C PHE A 97 -10.40 22.28 16.38
N SER A 98 -9.12 22.42 16.00
CA SER A 98 -8.19 23.42 16.57
C SER A 98 -7.68 24.39 15.53
#